data_AF-A0A7J2R3L4-F1
#
_entry.id   AF-A0A7J2R3L4-F1
#
_cell.length_a   1.000
_cell.length_b   1.000
_cell.length_c   1.000
_cell.angle_alpha   90.00
_cell.angle_beta   90.00
_cell.angle_gamma   90.00
#
_symmetry.space_group_name_H-M   'P 1'
#
loop_
_entity.id
_entity.type
_entity.pdbx_description
1 polymer ?
#
loop_
_entity_poly.entity_id
_entity_poly.type
_entity_poly.pdbx_seq_one_letter_code
_entity_poly.pdbx_strand_id
1 'polypeptide(L)'
;MDKLKYWLRWIAILPISILAGTLVTIPLHFILYKTLSGGKNPFISPYPELPERILSPFFIAFTVVWVASFIAPRYKFKVSMIVAIIWVFASGGVLAMGFFEVHTDSISYSLIGGGIPVFMGVIGSFVGAFQVKKKQEGSDIYEYDWE
;
A
#
# COMPACT_ATOMS: atom_id res chain seq x y z
N MET A 1 -0.79 -30.40 13.99
CA MET A 1 -0.35 -29.07 14.50
C MET A 1 -0.55 -27.96 13.45
N ASP A 2 -1.22 -28.28 12.35
CA ASP A 2 -1.26 -27.47 11.12
C ASP A 2 -2.39 -26.45 11.12
N LYS A 3 -3.49 -26.73 11.84
CA LYS A 3 -4.64 -25.83 11.98
C LYS A 3 -4.28 -24.54 12.71
N LEU A 4 -3.49 -24.62 13.80
CA LEU A 4 -3.09 -23.43 14.56
C LEU A 4 -2.20 -22.49 13.73
N LYS A 5 -1.19 -23.05 13.04
CA LYS A 5 -0.32 -22.29 12.12
C LYS A 5 -1.12 -21.65 11.00
N TYR A 6 -2.13 -22.35 10.46
CA TYR A 6 -3.02 -21.81 9.44
C TYR A 6 -3.80 -20.59 9.93
N TRP A 7 -4.43 -20.67 11.11
CA TRP A 7 -5.18 -19.55 11.69
C TRP A 7 -4.29 -18.36 12.07
N LEU A 8 -3.13 -18.62 12.67
CA LEU A 8 -2.15 -17.58 13.00
C LEU A 8 -1.70 -16.79 11.75
N ARG A 9 -1.54 -17.46 10.60
CA ARG A 9 -1.21 -16.77 9.34
C ARG A 9 -2.30 -15.79 8.96
N TRP A 10 -3.57 -16.17 9.01
CA TRP A 10 -4.67 -15.28 8.62
C TRP A 10 -4.76 -14.02 9.49
N ILE A 11 -4.58 -14.18 10.80
CA ILE A 11 -4.58 -13.05 11.74
C ILE A 11 -3.35 -12.16 11.51
N ALA A 12 -2.21 -12.75 11.17
CA ALA A 12 -0.97 -12.04 10.96
C ALA A 12 -0.85 -11.32 9.59
N ILE A 13 -1.66 -11.67 8.58
CA ILE A 13 -1.61 -11.07 7.23
C ILE A 13 -1.74 -9.55 7.29
N LEU A 14 -2.77 -9.06 7.97
CA LEU A 14 -3.09 -7.63 7.99
C LEU A 14 -2.08 -6.80 8.78
N PRO A 15 -1.72 -7.12 10.05
CA PRO A 15 -0.76 -6.32 10.79
C PRO A 15 0.65 -6.35 10.17
N ILE A 16 1.12 -7.50 9.67
CA ILE A 16 2.45 -7.60 9.05
C ILE A 16 2.50 -6.82 7.74
N SER A 17 1.45 -6.93 6.90
CA SER A 17 1.42 -6.20 5.63
C SER A 17 1.33 -4.68 5.84
N ILE A 18 0.54 -4.21 6.80
CA ILE A 18 0.48 -2.79 7.20
C ILE A 18 1.84 -2.31 7.69
N LEU A 19 2.50 -3.06 8.59
CA LEU A 19 3.82 -2.71 9.08
C LEU A 19 4.84 -2.60 7.94
N ALA A 20 4.83 -3.55 6.99
CA ALA A 20 5.69 -3.50 5.82
C ALA A 20 5.38 -2.29 4.92
N GLY A 21 4.09 -1.97 4.74
CA GLY A 21 3.65 -0.77 4.04
C GLY A 21 4.15 0.51 4.70
N THR A 22 4.07 0.63 6.02
CA THR A 22 4.62 1.78 6.74
C THR A 22 6.14 1.85 6.63
N LEU A 23 6.85 0.72 6.73
CA LEU A 23 8.30 0.71 6.64
C LEU A 23 8.83 1.13 5.26
N VAL A 24 8.06 0.97 4.18
CA VAL A 24 8.48 1.40 2.84
C VAL A 24 8.55 2.92 2.68
N THR A 25 7.92 3.69 3.58
CA THR A 25 8.01 5.17 3.54
C THR A 25 9.40 5.66 3.90
N ILE A 26 10.16 4.92 4.72
CA ILE A 26 11.52 5.29 5.12
C ILE A 26 12.47 5.36 3.90
N PRO A 27 12.66 4.30 3.10
CA PRO A 27 13.50 4.38 1.91
C PRO A 27 12.92 5.36 0.88
N LEU A 28 11.58 5.45 0.74
CA LEU A 28 10.95 6.43 -0.15
C LEU A 28 11.35 7.87 0.22
N HIS A 29 11.26 8.23 1.50
CA HIS A 29 11.66 9.53 2.02
C HIS A 29 13.11 9.84 1.70
N PHE A 30 14.03 8.91 1.95
CA PHE A 30 15.45 9.11 1.65
C PHE A 30 15.73 9.28 0.15
N ILE A 31 15.02 8.54 -0.72
CA ILE A 31 15.13 8.70 -2.17
C ILE A 31 14.66 10.08 -2.58
N LEU A 32 13.46 10.49 -2.17
CA LEU A 32 12.90 11.80 -2.52
C LEU A 32 13.73 12.96 -1.99
N TYR A 33 14.17 12.88 -0.72
CA TYR A 33 15.04 13.87 -0.12
C TYR A 33 16.34 14.03 -0.90
N LYS A 34 17.05 12.93 -1.18
CA LYS A 34 18.32 12.98 -1.92
C LYS A 34 18.14 13.50 -3.35
N THR A 35 17.04 13.18 -4.01
CA THR A 35 16.77 13.60 -5.39
C THR A 35 16.33 15.06 -5.49
N LEU A 36 15.59 15.59 -4.51
CA LEU A 36 14.94 16.91 -4.62
C LEU A 36 15.66 18.03 -3.85
N SER A 37 16.19 17.76 -2.66
CA SER A 37 16.68 18.82 -1.75
C SER A 37 17.98 18.53 -1.02
N GLY A 38 18.37 17.27 -0.82
CA GLY A 38 19.55 16.88 -0.04
C GLY A 38 20.86 16.75 -0.85
N GLY A 39 20.82 17.04 -2.15
CA GLY A 39 21.99 16.96 -3.04
C GLY A 39 22.91 18.17 -2.95
N LYS A 40 24.11 18.09 -3.57
CA LYS A 40 25.07 19.21 -3.65
C LYS A 40 24.48 20.47 -4.31
N ASN A 41 23.52 20.29 -5.21
CA ASN A 41 22.73 21.35 -5.85
C ASN A 41 21.24 21.00 -5.70
N PRO A 42 20.55 21.50 -4.67
CA PRO A 42 19.14 21.20 -4.46
C PRO A 42 18.29 21.76 -5.62
N PHE A 43 17.36 20.96 -6.14
CA PHE A 43 16.42 21.41 -7.16
C PHE A 43 15.38 22.37 -6.57
N ILE A 44 14.92 22.09 -5.35
CA ILE A 44 13.91 22.91 -4.64
C ILE A 44 14.31 23.01 -3.16
N SER A 45 14.28 24.24 -2.61
CA SER A 45 14.47 24.53 -1.19
C SER A 45 13.41 25.56 -0.75
N PRO A 46 12.59 25.28 0.28
CA PRO A 46 12.65 24.12 1.20
C PRO A 46 12.17 22.79 0.57
N TYR A 47 12.28 21.68 1.31
CA TYR A 47 11.90 20.34 0.83
C TYR A 47 10.44 20.29 0.34
N PRO A 48 10.19 19.89 -0.92
CA PRO A 48 8.84 19.82 -1.44
C PRO A 48 8.13 18.60 -0.85
N GLU A 49 7.18 18.82 0.06
CA GLU A 49 6.40 17.74 0.70
C GLU A 49 5.40 17.07 -0.24
N LEU A 50 5.00 17.74 -1.33
CA LEU A 50 3.92 17.28 -2.22
C LEU A 50 4.21 15.91 -2.87
N PRO A 51 5.37 15.66 -3.50
CA PRO A 51 5.69 14.35 -4.05
C PRO A 51 5.60 13.22 -3.04
N GLU A 52 6.13 13.43 -1.83
CA GLU A 52 6.08 12.42 -0.77
C GLU A 52 4.65 12.15 -0.30
N ARG A 53 3.83 13.20 -0.17
CA ARG A 53 2.41 13.09 0.21
C ARG A 53 1.58 12.33 -0.83
N ILE A 54 1.93 12.42 -2.11
CA ILE A 54 1.26 11.72 -3.22
C ILE A 54 1.76 10.28 -3.34
N LEU A 55 3.08 10.06 -3.25
CA LEU A 55 3.70 8.75 -3.48
C LEU A 55 3.61 7.81 -2.26
N SER A 56 3.63 8.34 -1.04
CA SER A 56 3.60 7.49 0.16
C SER A 56 2.35 6.60 0.24
N PRO A 57 1.12 7.11 0.08
CA PRO A 57 -0.07 6.26 0.07
C PRO A 57 -0.04 5.19 -1.03
N PHE A 58 0.49 5.53 -2.21
CA PHE A 58 0.67 4.57 -3.31
C PHE A 58 1.58 3.42 -2.91
N PHE A 59 2.79 3.73 -2.42
CA PHE A 59 3.78 2.72 -2.06
C PHE A 59 3.37 1.91 -0.83
N ILE A 60 2.70 2.54 0.15
CA ILE A 60 2.10 1.82 1.28
C ILE A 60 1.08 0.80 0.77
N ALA A 61 0.07 1.25 0.01
CA ALA A 61 -1.00 0.39 -0.48
C ALA A 61 -0.48 -0.75 -1.38
N PHE A 62 0.44 -0.42 -2.29
CA PHE A 62 1.12 -1.38 -3.13
C PHE A 62 1.84 -2.45 -2.30
N THR A 63 2.64 -2.03 -1.32
CA THR A 63 3.44 -2.93 -0.48
C THR A 63 2.55 -3.78 0.41
N VAL A 64 1.48 -3.22 1.00
CA VAL A 64 0.49 -3.95 1.79
C VAL A 64 -0.10 -5.10 0.98
N VAL A 65 -0.62 -4.80 -0.22
CA VAL A 65 -1.25 -5.80 -1.09
C VAL A 65 -0.24 -6.85 -1.56
N TRP A 66 0.96 -6.42 -1.93
CA TRP A 66 2.02 -7.30 -2.40
C TRP A 66 2.51 -8.24 -1.31
N VAL A 67 2.82 -7.73 -0.11
CA VAL A 67 3.30 -8.50 1.05
C VAL A 67 2.25 -9.48 1.54
N ALA A 68 0.97 -9.09 1.57
CA ALA A 68 -0.13 -9.99 1.95
C ALA A 68 -0.14 -11.29 1.11
N SER A 69 0.24 -11.21 -0.17
CA SER A 69 0.31 -12.37 -1.05
C SER A 69 1.42 -13.36 -0.66
N PHE A 70 2.52 -12.91 -0.04
CA PHE A 70 3.61 -13.79 0.40
C PHE A 70 3.27 -14.54 1.68
N ILE A 71 2.45 -13.94 2.55
CA ILE A 71 2.05 -14.56 3.83
C ILE A 71 1.10 -15.74 3.59
N ALA A 72 0.30 -15.70 2.52
CA ALA A 72 -0.66 -16.74 2.14
C ALA A 72 -0.32 -17.40 0.79
N PRO A 73 0.72 -18.25 0.72
CA PRO A 73 1.30 -18.74 -0.54
C PRO A 73 0.35 -19.59 -1.40
N ARG A 74 -0.66 -20.23 -0.80
CA ARG A 74 -1.64 -21.04 -1.55
C ARG A 74 -2.73 -20.20 -2.24
N TYR A 75 -2.95 -18.97 -1.77
CA TYR A 75 -4.06 -18.12 -2.22
C TYR A 75 -3.58 -16.71 -2.57
N LYS A 76 -2.37 -16.58 -3.11
CA LYS A 76 -1.66 -15.30 -3.32
C LYS A 76 -2.57 -14.22 -3.93
N PHE A 77 -3.13 -14.49 -5.11
CA PHE A 77 -3.98 -13.54 -5.81
C PHE A 77 -5.32 -13.27 -5.09
N LYS A 78 -5.96 -14.30 -4.54
CA LYS A 78 -7.22 -14.13 -3.79
C LYS A 78 -7.01 -13.24 -2.56
N VAL A 79 -5.94 -13.46 -1.82
CA VAL A 79 -5.60 -12.66 -0.63
C VAL A 79 -5.21 -11.23 -1.02
N SER A 80 -4.42 -11.04 -2.07
CA SER A 80 -4.10 -9.68 -2.54
C SER A 80 -5.35 -8.92 -2.97
N MET A 81 -6.31 -9.58 -3.63
CA MET A 81 -7.59 -8.95 -4.01
C MET A 81 -8.44 -8.57 -2.79
N ILE A 82 -8.57 -9.46 -1.81
CA ILE A 82 -9.31 -9.17 -0.57
C ILE A 82 -8.69 -7.97 0.15
N VAL A 83 -7.35 -7.94 0.29
CA VAL A 83 -6.65 -6.84 0.95
C VAL A 83 -6.77 -5.54 0.15
N ALA A 84 -6.71 -5.58 -1.18
CA ALA A 84 -6.93 -4.41 -2.02
C ALA A 84 -8.36 -3.86 -1.86
N ILE A 85 -9.38 -4.72 -1.83
CA ILE A 85 -10.77 -4.32 -1.59
C ILE A 85 -10.92 -3.67 -0.20
N ILE A 86 -10.37 -4.28 0.84
CA ILE A 86 -10.37 -3.71 2.19
C ILE A 86 -9.70 -2.32 2.18
N TRP A 87 -8.59 -2.17 1.47
CA TRP A 87 -7.89 -0.90 1.34
C TRP A 87 -8.74 0.17 0.64
N VAL A 88 -9.45 -0.21 -0.44
CA VAL A 88 -10.36 0.69 -1.18
C VAL A 88 -11.53 1.14 -0.29
N PHE A 89 -12.15 0.22 0.47
CA PHE A 89 -13.21 0.58 1.41
C PHE A 89 -12.71 1.49 2.54
N ALA A 90 -11.54 1.19 3.11
CA ALA A 90 -10.92 2.05 4.13
C ALA A 90 -10.63 3.45 3.58
N SER A 91 -10.06 3.52 2.36
CA SER A 91 -9.80 4.75 1.63
C SER A 91 -11.08 5.55 1.36
N GLY A 92 -12.14 4.87 0.92
CA GLY A 92 -13.47 5.47 0.71
C GLY A 92 -14.07 6.02 2.02
N GLY A 93 -13.91 5.30 3.13
CA GLY A 93 -14.31 5.77 4.46
C GLY A 93 -13.57 7.05 4.87
N VAL A 94 -12.26 7.12 4.66
CA VAL A 94 -11.46 8.33 4.93
C VAL A 94 -11.89 9.50 4.04
N LEU A 95 -12.15 9.26 2.75
CA LEU A 95 -12.69 10.29 1.86
C LEU A 95 -14.05 10.79 2.33
N ALA A 96 -14.97 9.89 2.67
CA ALA A 96 -16.30 10.24 3.14
C ALA A 96 -16.24 11.10 4.41
N MET A 97 -15.40 10.73 5.39
CA MET A 97 -15.18 11.54 6.60
C MET A 97 -14.69 12.94 6.28
N GLY A 98 -13.79 13.08 5.30
CA GLY A 98 -13.28 14.38 4.85
C GLY A 98 -14.30 15.21 4.06
N PHE A 99 -15.22 14.59 3.33
CA PHE A 99 -16.27 15.28 2.55
C PHE A 99 -17.46 15.72 3.40
N PHE A 100 -17.86 14.92 4.38
CA PHE A 100 -19.03 15.23 5.23
C PHE A 100 -18.68 16.15 6.41
N GLU A 101 -17.48 16.75 6.42
CA GLU A 101 -16.99 17.64 7.47
C GLU A 101 -17.34 17.11 8.86
N VAL A 102 -17.08 15.81 9.09
CA VAL A 102 -17.45 15.15 10.35
C VAL A 102 -16.65 15.81 11.47
N HIS A 103 -17.29 16.70 12.20
CA HIS A 103 -16.72 17.36 13.36
C HIS A 103 -16.82 16.42 14.55
N THR A 104 -15.69 15.87 14.96
CA THR A 104 -15.56 15.38 16.33
C THR A 104 -15.12 16.59 17.17
N ASP A 105 -15.64 16.76 18.39
CA ASP A 105 -15.43 17.94 19.25
C ASP A 105 -13.95 18.39 19.44
N SER A 106 -12.98 17.55 19.08
CA SER A 106 -11.54 17.78 19.18
C SER A 106 -10.75 17.70 17.86
N ILE A 107 -11.35 17.29 16.73
CA ILE A 107 -10.61 17.03 15.47
C ILE A 107 -11.43 17.48 14.25
N SER A 108 -10.89 18.41 13.48
CA SER A 108 -11.39 18.74 12.14
C SER A 108 -10.66 17.89 11.08
N TYR A 109 -11.38 17.02 10.39
CA TYR A 109 -10.84 16.28 9.26
C TYR A 109 -10.93 17.14 7.99
N SER A 110 -9.79 17.64 7.49
CA SER A 110 -9.74 18.32 6.20
C SER A 110 -9.00 17.47 5.17
N LEU A 111 -9.49 17.49 3.92
CA LEU A 111 -8.84 16.83 2.79
C LEU A 111 -7.59 17.61 2.38
N ILE A 112 -6.50 17.41 3.12
CA ILE A 112 -5.20 17.99 2.80
C ILE A 112 -4.76 17.47 1.41
N GLY A 113 -4.73 18.37 0.41
CA GLY A 113 -4.40 18.01 -0.97
C GLY A 113 -5.56 17.45 -1.79
N GLY A 114 -6.82 17.74 -1.41
CA GLY A 114 -8.00 17.49 -2.25
C GLY A 114 -8.32 16.02 -2.51
N GLY A 115 -7.83 15.11 -1.67
CA GLY A 115 -8.06 13.66 -1.80
C GLY A 115 -7.11 12.94 -2.75
N ILE A 116 -6.19 13.64 -3.42
CA ILE A 116 -5.15 13.03 -4.29
C ILE A 116 -4.40 11.88 -3.57
N PRO A 117 -3.95 12.03 -2.31
CA PRO A 117 -3.30 10.93 -1.58
C PRO A 117 -4.15 9.66 -1.52
N VAL A 118 -5.47 9.79 -1.38
CA VAL A 118 -6.36 8.64 -1.29
C VAL A 118 -6.49 7.94 -2.64
N PHE A 119 -6.67 8.69 -3.73
CA PHE A 119 -6.67 8.12 -5.08
C PHE A 119 -5.38 7.38 -5.40
N MET A 120 -4.23 7.94 -5.00
CA MET A 120 -2.94 7.27 -5.17
C MET A 120 -2.83 5.97 -4.39
N GLY A 121 -3.38 5.91 -3.17
CA GLY A 121 -3.49 4.66 -2.40
C GLY A 121 -4.36 3.63 -3.12
N VAL A 122 -5.49 4.03 -3.68
CA VAL A 122 -6.36 3.14 -4.48
C VAL A 122 -5.61 2.59 -5.69
N ILE A 123 -4.94 3.45 -6.47
CA ILE A 123 -4.13 3.02 -7.63
C ILE A 123 -3.02 2.05 -7.19
N GLY A 124 -2.30 2.37 -6.11
CA GLY A 124 -1.25 1.51 -5.56
C GLY A 124 -1.76 0.11 -5.20
N SER A 125 -2.96 0.02 -4.60
CA SER A 125 -3.57 -1.27 -4.27
C SER A 125 -3.87 -2.13 -5.50
N PHE A 126 -4.38 -1.53 -6.58
CA PHE A 126 -4.65 -2.24 -7.84
C PHE A 126 -3.38 -2.67 -8.56
N VAL A 127 -2.36 -1.79 -8.61
CA VAL A 127 -1.04 -2.14 -9.17
C VAL A 127 -0.40 -3.30 -8.39
N GLY A 128 -0.52 -3.29 -7.06
CA GLY A 128 -0.06 -4.38 -6.20
C GLY A 128 -0.73 -5.71 -6.54
N ALA A 129 -2.07 -5.72 -6.66
CA ALA A 129 -2.83 -6.92 -7.01
C ALA A 129 -2.51 -7.42 -8.43
N PHE A 130 -2.36 -6.51 -9.39
CA PHE A 130 -1.96 -6.83 -10.77
C PHE A 130 -0.57 -7.47 -10.84
N GLN A 131 0.39 -6.93 -10.09
CA GLN A 131 1.74 -7.51 -10.03
C GLN A 131 1.75 -8.92 -9.44
N VAL A 132 0.90 -9.18 -8.44
CA VAL A 132 0.71 -10.53 -7.87
C VAL A 132 0.13 -11.47 -8.91
N LYS A 133 -0.90 -11.04 -9.66
CA LYS A 133 -1.51 -11.84 -10.74
C LYS A 133 -0.48 -12.23 -11.80
N LYS A 134 0.25 -11.24 -12.33
CA LYS A 134 1.28 -11.46 -13.35
C LYS A 134 2.36 -12.44 -12.88
N LYS A 135 2.77 -12.35 -11.61
CA LYS A 135 3.78 -13.26 -11.04
C LYS A 135 3.25 -14.69 -10.88
N GLN A 136 1.97 -14.86 -10.58
CA GLN A 136 1.33 -16.17 -10.47
C GLN A 136 1.20 -16.85 -11.85
N GLU A 137 0.71 -16.13 -12.87
CA GLU A 137 0.63 -16.66 -14.24
C GLU A 137 2.01 -17.06 -14.77
N GLY A 138 3.04 -16.27 -14.47
CA GLY A 138 4.42 -16.59 -14.84
C GLY A 138 4.97 -17.84 -14.15
N SER A 139 4.60 -18.13 -12.89
CA SER A 139 5.04 -19.37 -12.22
C SER A 139 4.37 -20.60 -12.79
N ASP A 140 3.09 -20.50 -13.16
CA ASP A 140 2.32 -21.63 -13.68
C ASP A 140 2.89 -22.10 -15.04
N ILE A 141 3.39 -21.19 -15.88
CA ILE A 141 4.02 -21.54 -17.17
C ILE A 141 5.25 -22.43 -16.99
N TYR A 142 6.13 -22.11 -16.03
CA TYR A 142 7.35 -22.89 -15.81
C TYR A 142 7.12 -24.23 -15.12
N GLU A 143 5.94 -24.47 -14.55
CA GLU A 143 5.61 -25.77 -13.94
C GLU A 143 5.19 -26.81 -15.00
N TYR A 144 4.77 -26.37 -16.20
CA TYR A 144 4.34 -27.24 -17.31
C TYR A 144 5.45 -27.67 -18.29
N ASP A 145 6.62 -27.01 -18.29
CA ASP A 145 7.69 -27.28 -19.26
C ASP A 145 8.67 -28.42 -18.85
N TRP A 146 8.39 -29.11 -17.75
CA TRP A 146 9.27 -30.18 -17.20
C TRP A 146 8.65 -31.58 -17.16
N GLU A 147 7.48 -31.78 -17.78
CA GLU A 147 6.85 -33.10 -17.99
C GLU A 147 6.99 -33.57 -19.43
#